data_AF-A0A537PEF2-F1
#
_entry.id   AF-A0A537PEF2-F1
#
_cell.length_a   1.000
_cell.length_b   1.000
_cell.length_c   1.000
_cell.angle_alpha   90.00
_cell.angle_beta   90.00
_cell.angle_gamma   90.00
#
_symmetry.space_group_name_H-M   'P 1'
#
loop_
_entity.id
_entity.type
_entity.pdbx_description
1 polymer ?
#
loop_
_entity_poly.entity_id
_entity_poly.type
_entity_poly.pdbx_seq_one_letter_code
_entity_poly.pdbx_strand_id
1 'polypeptide(L)'
;ASIWVYPVIDDSIDIQVNESDCRIDTYRASGAGGQHINTTDSAVRITHIPTGIVVACQSERSQHKNRATAWKMLKARLYEMELQKQQEKIDAANATKTDIGWGHQIRSYVLQPYQLVKDLRTGTTSTNPQAVLGGDLDDFMAASLAQRVHGDGPSQVDDID
;
A
#
# COMPACT_ATOMS: atom_id res chain seq x y z
N ALA A 1 0.48 18.89 -16.39
CA ALA A 1 0.61 17.42 -16.40
C ALA A 1 1.09 16.97 -15.02
N SER A 2 0.62 15.82 -14.51
CA SER A 2 1.12 15.24 -13.27
C SER A 2 1.89 13.94 -13.55
N ILE A 3 2.91 13.66 -12.75
CA ILE A 3 3.78 12.49 -12.90
C ILE A 3 3.74 11.71 -11.59
N TRP A 4 3.59 10.40 -11.70
CA TRP A 4 3.47 9.49 -10.56
C TRP A 4 4.51 8.40 -10.72
N VAL A 5 5.25 8.13 -9.64
CA VAL A 5 6.27 7.09 -9.61
C VAL A 5 5.99 6.22 -8.39
N TYR A 6 5.86 4.92 -8.64
CA TYR A 6 5.68 3.91 -7.61
C TYR A 6 6.78 2.86 -7.77
N PRO A 7 7.40 2.40 -6.67
CA PRO A 7 8.29 1.26 -6.75
C PRO A 7 7.47 0.02 -7.13
N VAL A 8 8.06 -0.85 -7.94
CA VAL A 8 7.52 -2.20 -8.16
C VAL A 8 7.86 -3.02 -6.92
N ILE A 9 6.84 -3.54 -6.25
CA ILE A 9 6.97 -4.46 -5.11
C ILE A 9 6.51 -5.83 -5.60
N ASP A 10 7.17 -6.90 -5.13
CA ASP A 10 6.73 -8.26 -5.42
C ASP A 10 5.40 -8.53 -4.69
N ASP A 11 4.39 -9.00 -5.43
CA ASP A 11 3.02 -9.19 -4.92
C ASP A 11 2.87 -10.45 -4.03
N SER A 12 3.96 -11.19 -3.79
CA SER A 12 3.94 -12.40 -2.98
C SER A 12 3.93 -12.14 -1.46
N ILE A 13 2.77 -11.81 -0.91
CA ILE A 13 2.57 -11.77 0.55
C ILE A 13 2.36 -13.20 1.08
N ASP A 14 3.42 -13.86 1.54
CA ASP A 14 3.31 -15.15 2.25
C ASP A 14 2.92 -14.91 3.72
N ILE A 15 1.67 -15.24 4.06
CA ILE A 15 1.18 -15.13 5.43
C ILE A 15 1.37 -16.48 6.14
N GLN A 16 2.46 -16.56 6.90
CA GLN A 16 2.69 -17.65 7.83
C GLN A 16 1.90 -17.40 9.11
N VAL A 17 0.89 -18.24 9.34
CA VAL A 17 0.09 -18.21 10.56
C VAL A 17 0.58 -19.31 11.49
N ASN A 18 1.11 -18.94 12.66
CA ASN A 18 1.46 -19.90 13.70
C ASN A 18 0.20 -20.39 14.41
N GLU A 19 0.11 -21.70 14.63
CA GLU A 19 -1.04 -22.28 15.33
C GLU A 19 -1.13 -21.83 16.79
N SER A 20 -0.01 -21.47 17.42
CA SER A 20 0.05 -20.94 18.79
C SER A 20 -0.72 -19.64 18.98
N ASP A 21 -0.84 -18.84 17.91
CA ASP A 21 -1.44 -17.52 17.95
C ASP A 21 -2.95 -17.59 17.68
N CYS A 22 -3.49 -18.80 17.50
CA CYS A 22 -4.86 -19.08 17.15
C CYS A 22 -5.57 -19.88 18.24
N ARG A 23 -6.68 -19.34 18.75
CA ARG A 23 -7.61 -20.11 19.59
C ARG A 23 -8.62 -20.83 18.72
N ILE A 24 -8.68 -22.15 18.81
CA ILE A 24 -9.61 -22.99 18.06
C ILE A 24 -10.70 -23.50 19.00
N ASP A 25 -11.92 -23.04 18.80
CA ASP A 25 -13.11 -23.42 19.55
C ASP A 25 -13.99 -24.33 18.69
N THR A 26 -14.43 -25.47 19.24
CA THR A 26 -15.31 -26.42 18.54
C THR A 26 -16.66 -26.49 19.25
N TYR A 27 -17.75 -26.39 18.50
CA TYR A 27 -19.10 -26.30 19.04
C TYR A 27 -20.13 -26.92 18.09
N ARG A 28 -21.38 -27.03 18.55
CA ARG A 28 -22.48 -27.53 17.72
C ARG A 28 -22.84 -26.53 16.64
N ALA A 29 -23.05 -27.05 15.43
CA ALA A 29 -23.54 -26.22 14.33
C ALA A 29 -24.90 -25.60 14.70
N SER A 30 -25.11 -24.35 14.32
CA SER A 30 -26.37 -23.65 14.53
C SER A 30 -27.28 -23.82 13.32
N GLY A 31 -28.55 -24.18 13.52
CA GLY A 31 -29.56 -24.17 12.44
C GLY A 31 -30.65 -25.22 12.59
N ALA A 32 -31.72 -25.08 11.81
CA ALA A 32 -32.76 -26.09 11.71
C ALA A 32 -32.18 -27.29 10.94
N GLY A 33 -31.85 -28.36 11.64
CA GLY A 33 -31.32 -29.55 10.99
C GLY A 33 -31.52 -30.84 11.78
N GLY A 34 -31.12 -31.94 11.15
CA GLY A 34 -31.39 -33.29 11.65
C GLY A 34 -30.54 -33.68 12.87
N GLN A 35 -30.65 -34.95 13.27
CA GLN A 35 -29.97 -35.52 14.43
C GLN A 35 -28.47 -35.19 14.50
N HIS A 36 -27.80 -35.14 13.34
CA HIS A 36 -26.37 -34.81 13.26
C HIS A 36 -26.03 -33.43 13.84
N ILE A 37 -26.89 -32.42 13.65
CA ILE A 37 -26.65 -31.04 14.13
C ILE A 37 -26.89 -30.94 15.65
N ASN A 38 -27.81 -31.73 16.19
CA ASN A 38 -28.15 -31.70 17.62
C ASN A 38 -27.15 -32.47 18.50
N THR A 39 -26.52 -33.51 17.94
CA THR A 39 -25.70 -34.44 18.71
C THR A 39 -24.19 -34.27 18.50
N THR A 40 -23.74 -33.70 17.37
CA THR A 40 -22.32 -33.68 16.97
C THR A 40 -21.75 -32.26 16.93
N ASP A 41 -20.58 -32.08 17.54
CA ASP A 41 -19.86 -30.80 17.60
C ASP A 41 -19.01 -30.60 16.32
N SER A 42 -19.66 -30.33 15.19
CA SER A 42 -18.99 -30.22 13.89
C SER A 42 -18.52 -28.81 13.54
N ALA A 43 -19.04 -27.75 14.18
CA ALA A 43 -18.67 -26.36 13.85
C ALA A 43 -17.34 -25.96 14.50
N VAL A 44 -16.54 -25.18 13.78
CA VAL A 44 -15.22 -24.73 14.22
C VAL A 44 -15.13 -23.21 14.11
N ARG A 45 -14.62 -22.57 15.14
CA ARG A 45 -14.26 -21.15 15.16
C ARG A 45 -12.79 -21.00 15.47
N ILE A 46 -12.11 -20.16 14.70
CA ILE A 46 -10.70 -19.84 14.89
C ILE A 46 -10.61 -18.34 15.16
N THR A 47 -9.95 -17.98 16.25
CA THR A 47 -9.68 -16.60 16.64
C THR A 47 -8.18 -16.36 16.57
N HIS A 48 -7.73 -15.46 15.69
CA HIS A 48 -6.34 -15.04 15.66
C HIS A 48 -6.13 -13.95 16.72
N ILE A 49 -5.42 -14.29 17.79
CA ILE A 49 -5.26 -13.46 18.99
C ILE A 49 -4.57 -12.12 18.66
N PRO A 50 -3.49 -12.07 17.84
CA PRO A 50 -2.80 -10.81 17.55
C PRO A 50 -3.63 -9.78 16.78
N THR A 51 -4.50 -10.23 15.87
CA THR A 51 -5.30 -9.32 15.02
C THR A 51 -6.75 -9.19 15.47
N GLY A 52 -7.21 -10.04 16.38
CA GLY A 52 -8.61 -10.11 16.81
C GLY A 52 -9.58 -10.66 15.76
N ILE A 53 -9.09 -11.13 14.60
CA ILE A 53 -9.94 -11.66 13.53
C ILE A 53 -10.51 -13.01 13.96
N VAL A 54 -11.84 -13.12 13.90
CA VAL A 54 -12.58 -14.34 14.21
C VAL A 54 -13.23 -14.87 12.94
N VAL A 55 -13.02 -16.15 12.66
CA VAL A 55 -13.61 -16.86 11.53
C VAL A 55 -14.30 -18.11 12.03
N ALA A 56 -15.48 -18.43 11.49
CA ALA A 56 -16.21 -19.64 11.83
C ALA A 56 -16.67 -20.38 10.56
N CYS A 57 -16.60 -21.71 10.60
CA CYS A 57 -17.08 -22.57 9.52
C CYS A 57 -17.91 -23.73 10.09
N GLN A 58 -19.08 -23.94 9.50
CA GLN A 58 -20.02 -25.03 9.83
C GLN A 58 -20.65 -25.66 8.58
N SER A 59 -20.05 -25.42 7.41
CA SER A 59 -20.62 -25.77 6.11
C SER A 59 -20.67 -27.28 5.85
N GLU A 60 -19.72 -28.03 6.38
CA GLU A 60 -19.65 -29.48 6.23
C GLU A 60 -20.04 -30.23 7.50
N ARG A 61 -20.47 -31.49 7.33
CA ARG A 61 -20.73 -32.40 8.46
C ARG A 61 -19.47 -32.79 9.24
N SER A 62 -18.29 -32.72 8.62
CA SER A 62 -17.02 -33.14 9.22
C SER A 62 -16.29 -31.97 9.88
N GLN A 63 -15.91 -32.14 11.14
CA GLN A 63 -15.11 -31.17 11.91
C GLN A 63 -13.76 -30.87 11.25
N HIS A 64 -13.04 -31.89 10.77
CA HIS A 64 -11.71 -31.70 10.15
C HIS A 64 -11.78 -30.83 8.89
N LYS A 65 -12.83 -31.04 8.09
CA LYS A 65 -13.05 -30.23 6.89
C LYS A 65 -13.44 -28.80 7.23
N ASN A 66 -14.31 -28.61 8.22
CA ASN A 66 -14.64 -27.27 8.72
C ASN A 66 -13.41 -26.56 9.27
N ARG A 67 -12.51 -27.27 9.98
CA ARG A 67 -11.23 -26.72 10.45
C ARG A 67 -10.34 -26.29 9.28
N ALA A 68 -10.17 -27.13 8.27
CA ALA A 68 -9.35 -26.82 7.09
C ALA A 68 -9.91 -25.60 6.33
N THR A 69 -11.24 -25.51 6.20
CA THR A 69 -11.90 -24.36 5.55
C THR A 69 -11.78 -23.10 6.39
N ALA A 70 -11.94 -23.19 7.72
CA ALA A 70 -11.76 -22.06 8.63
C ALA A 70 -10.32 -21.51 8.57
N TRP A 71 -9.30 -22.37 8.45
CA TRP A 71 -7.92 -21.94 8.24
C TRP A 71 -7.71 -21.19 6.92
N LYS A 72 -8.30 -21.67 5.82
CA LYS A 72 -8.25 -20.98 4.52
C LYS A 72 -8.92 -19.61 4.59
N MET A 73 -10.08 -19.54 5.24
CA MET A 73 -10.80 -18.28 5.45
C MET A 73 -10.00 -17.31 6.34
N LEU A 74 -9.33 -17.80 7.39
CA LEU A 74 -8.48 -16.97 8.24
C LEU A 74 -7.31 -16.39 7.44
N LYS A 75 -6.60 -17.21 6.66
CA LYS A 75 -5.52 -16.74 5.78
C LYS A 75 -6.00 -15.67 4.80
N ALA A 76 -7.17 -15.87 4.18
CA ALA A 76 -7.75 -14.89 3.27
C ALA A 76 -8.08 -13.56 3.96
N ARG A 77 -8.61 -13.60 5.19
CA ARG A 77 -8.88 -12.38 5.98
C ARG A 77 -7.62 -11.65 6.42
N LEU A 78 -6.58 -12.39 6.80
CA LEU A 78 -5.28 -11.79 7.14
C LEU A 78 -4.62 -11.15 5.91
N TYR A 79 -4.78 -11.76 4.74
CA TYR A 79 -4.32 -11.19 3.47
C TYR A 79 -5.01 -9.88 3.15
N GLU A 80 -6.34 -9.87 3.21
CA GLU A 80 -7.14 -8.67 2.99
C GLU A 80 -6.76 -7.53 3.95
N MET A 81 -6.55 -7.84 5.23
CA MET A 81 -6.11 -6.86 6.23
C MET A 81 -4.74 -6.26 5.88
N GLU A 82 -3.77 -7.07 5.46
CA GLU A 82 -2.44 -6.57 5.13
C GLU A 82 -2.44 -5.74 3.85
N LEU A 83 -3.20 -6.18 2.84
CA LEU A 83 -3.42 -5.41 1.61
C LEU A 83 -4.04 -4.04 1.92
N GLN A 84 -5.06 -4.02 2.79
CA GLN A 84 -5.71 -2.77 3.21
C GLN A 84 -4.72 -1.85 3.94
N LYS A 85 -3.90 -2.36 4.85
CA LYS A 85 -2.86 -1.55 5.52
C LYS A 85 -1.86 -0.97 4.55
N GLN A 86 -1.47 -1.72 3.51
CA GLN A 86 -0.58 -1.20 2.48
C GLN A 86 -1.26 -0.09 1.66
N GLN A 87 -2.51 -0.31 1.26
CA GLN A 87 -3.30 0.70 0.55
C GLN A 87 -3.45 1.98 1.38
N GLU A 88 -3.76 1.86 2.67
CA GLU A 88 -3.87 3.00 3.59
C GLU A 88 -2.55 3.78 3.71
N LYS A 89 -1.40 3.11 3.72
CA LYS A 89 -0.08 3.77 3.69
C LYS A 89 0.15 4.53 2.39
N ILE A 90 -0.24 3.94 1.26
CA ILE A 90 -0.13 4.57 -0.06
C ILE A 90 -1.06 5.78 -0.13
N ASP A 91 -2.30 5.64 0.34
CA ASP A 91 -3.30 6.70 0.35
C ASP A 91 -2.90 7.86 1.28
N ALA A 92 -2.30 7.56 2.45
CA ALA A 92 -1.74 8.59 3.33
C ALA A 92 -0.58 9.35 2.67
N ALA A 93 0.31 8.64 1.96
CA ALA A 93 1.37 9.29 1.18
C ALA A 93 0.79 10.13 0.03
N ASN A 94 -0.29 9.67 -0.60
CA ASN A 94 -1.01 10.41 -1.64
C ASN A 94 -1.75 11.63 -1.10
N ALA A 95 -2.29 11.58 0.12
CA ALA A 95 -3.00 12.69 0.75
C ALA A 95 -2.08 13.89 1.08
N THR A 96 -0.77 13.67 1.18
CA THR A 96 0.22 14.74 1.32
C THR A 96 0.43 15.52 0.01
N LYS A 97 -0.12 15.01 -1.12
CA LYS A 97 0.01 15.67 -2.42
C LYS A 97 -0.90 16.88 -2.47
N THR A 98 -0.34 17.97 -2.97
CA THR A 98 -1.07 19.20 -3.21
C THR A 98 -1.90 19.11 -4.49
N ASP A 99 -2.93 19.94 -4.57
CA ASP A 99 -3.85 19.96 -5.69
C ASP A 99 -3.16 20.32 -7.02
N ILE A 100 -3.71 19.84 -8.13
CA ILE A 100 -3.13 20.10 -9.47
C ILE A 100 -3.57 21.50 -9.91
N GLY A 101 -2.89 22.52 -9.37
CA GLY A 101 -3.13 23.93 -9.67
C GLY A 101 -1.86 24.68 -10.04
N TRP A 102 -2.03 25.93 -10.51
CA TRP A 102 -0.94 26.87 -10.66
C TRP A 102 -0.20 27.06 -9.32
N GLY A 103 1.14 27.12 -9.36
CA GLY A 103 1.99 27.24 -8.17
C GLY A 103 2.47 25.91 -7.56
N HIS A 104 1.91 24.77 -7.96
CA HIS A 104 2.28 23.44 -7.42
C HIS A 104 3.25 22.65 -8.31
N GLN A 105 3.88 23.35 -9.26
CA GLN A 105 4.84 22.75 -10.18
C GLN A 105 6.23 22.67 -9.54
N ILE A 106 6.91 21.54 -9.71
CA ILE A 106 8.28 21.38 -9.22
C ILE A 106 9.33 21.81 -10.25
N ARG A 107 8.95 21.90 -11.53
CA ARG A 107 9.87 22.25 -12.62
C ARG A 107 9.13 22.96 -13.73
N SER A 108 9.70 24.07 -14.19
CA SER A 108 9.21 24.84 -15.34
C SER A 108 10.01 24.49 -16.59
N TYR A 109 9.32 24.32 -17.72
CA TYR A 109 9.90 24.10 -19.04
C TYR A 109 9.40 25.20 -19.98
N VAL A 110 10.27 26.16 -20.28
CA VAL A 110 10.01 27.24 -21.24
C VAL A 110 10.72 26.89 -22.54
N LEU A 111 9.96 26.72 -23.62
CA LEU A 111 10.49 26.36 -24.93
C LEU A 111 10.63 27.59 -25.85
N GLN A 112 9.78 28.60 -25.65
CA GLN A 112 9.77 29.87 -26.38
C GLN A 112 9.21 30.98 -25.46
N PRO A 113 9.70 32.22 -25.55
CA PRO A 113 10.69 32.74 -26.51
C PRO A 113 12.14 32.47 -26.12
N TYR A 114 12.43 32.23 -24.85
CA TYR A 114 13.73 31.78 -24.35
C TYR A 114 13.64 30.32 -23.92
N GLN A 115 14.68 29.56 -24.20
CA GLN A 115 14.76 28.14 -23.85
C GLN A 115 15.36 27.99 -22.45
N LEU A 116 14.56 27.53 -21.50
CA LEU A 116 14.98 27.35 -20.11
C LEU A 116 14.18 26.26 -19.41
N VAL A 117 14.87 25.37 -18.73
CA VAL A 117 14.31 24.43 -17.76
C VAL A 117 14.81 24.82 -16.37
N LYS A 118 13.92 24.98 -15.40
CA LYS A 118 14.26 25.36 -14.02
C LYS A 118 13.54 24.45 -13.03
N ASP A 119 14.27 23.74 -12.17
CA ASP A 119 13.72 23.00 -11.03
C ASP A 119 13.54 23.97 -9.87
N LEU A 120 12.30 24.10 -9.41
CA LEU A 120 11.86 25.05 -8.40
C LEU A 120 12.19 24.59 -6.98
N ARG A 121 12.62 23.33 -6.78
CA ARG A 121 13.00 22.80 -5.46
C ARG A 121 14.48 22.97 -5.17
N THR A 122 15.32 22.78 -6.20
CA THR A 122 16.79 22.81 -6.09
C THR A 122 17.39 24.09 -6.66
N GLY A 123 16.66 24.84 -7.49
CA GLY A 123 17.17 25.99 -8.24
C GLY A 123 18.00 25.63 -9.47
N THR A 124 18.21 24.34 -9.77
CA THR A 124 19.01 23.88 -10.90
C THR A 124 18.36 24.29 -12.22
N THR A 125 19.15 24.80 -13.16
CA THR A 125 18.69 25.27 -14.47
C THR A 125 19.42 24.61 -15.63
N SER A 126 18.75 24.42 -16.75
CA SER A 126 19.34 24.04 -18.04
C SER A 126 18.82 24.93 -19.17
N THR A 127 19.71 25.35 -20.07
CA THR A 127 19.39 26.19 -21.23
C THR A 127 19.06 25.37 -22.50
N ASN A 128 19.10 24.04 -22.41
CA ASN A 128 18.79 23.14 -23.53
C ASN A 128 17.60 22.23 -23.21
N PRO A 129 16.35 22.72 -23.34
CA PRO A 129 15.16 21.93 -23.08
C PRO A 129 15.05 20.67 -23.94
N GLN A 130 15.61 20.68 -25.15
CA GLN A 130 15.53 19.54 -26.06
C GLN A 130 16.32 18.34 -25.54
N ALA A 131 17.49 18.57 -24.95
CA ALA A 131 18.27 17.51 -24.30
C ALA A 131 17.54 16.96 -23.06
N VAL A 132 16.98 17.85 -22.24
CA VAL A 132 16.24 17.46 -21.02
C VAL A 132 15.00 16.63 -21.37
N LEU A 133 14.24 17.04 -22.39
CA LEU A 133 13.10 16.27 -22.90
C LEU A 133 13.54 14.95 -23.57
N GLY A 134 14.79 14.88 -24.04
CA GLY A 134 15.44 13.68 -24.57
C GLY A 134 15.94 12.70 -23.50
N GLY A 135 15.82 13.03 -22.21
CA GLY A 135 16.18 12.15 -21.09
C GLY A 135 17.39 12.60 -20.26
N ASP A 136 18.01 13.73 -20.60
CA ASP A 136 19.13 14.30 -19.84
C ASP A 136 18.63 14.94 -18.52
N LEU A 137 18.32 14.08 -17.55
CA LEU A 137 17.71 14.44 -16.27
C LEU A 137 18.64 14.24 -15.07
N ASP A 138 19.85 13.73 -15.30
CA ASP A 138 20.76 13.29 -14.24
C ASP A 138 21.14 14.42 -13.29
N ASP A 139 21.45 15.61 -13.80
CA ASP A 139 21.79 16.77 -12.99
C ASP A 139 20.65 17.19 -12.05
N PHE A 140 19.40 17.14 -12.53
CA PHE A 140 18.23 17.45 -11.72
C PHE A 140 17.96 16.38 -10.65
N MET A 141 18.17 15.11 -11.00
CA MET A 141 18.01 13.99 -10.06
C MET A 141 19.07 14.04 -8.96
N ALA A 142 20.34 14.23 -9.33
CA ALA A 142 21.46 14.33 -8.40
C ALA A 142 21.27 15.49 -7.42
N ALA A 143 20.90 16.68 -7.91
CA ALA A 143 20.62 17.84 -7.06
C ALA A 143 19.50 17.56 -6.05
N SER A 144 18.39 16.95 -6.50
CA SER A 144 17.26 16.61 -5.62
C SER A 144 17.62 15.54 -4.58
N LEU A 145 18.47 14.58 -4.93
CA LEU A 145 18.94 13.54 -4.00
C LEU A 145 19.91 14.12 -2.98
N ALA A 146 20.84 14.97 -3.40
CA ALA A 146 21.79 15.63 -2.52
C ALA A 146 21.07 16.46 -1.45
N GLN A 147 20.11 17.30 -1.86
CA GLN A 147 19.30 18.10 -0.93
C GLN A 147 18.58 17.23 0.10
N ARG A 148 18.01 16.09 -0.32
CA ARG A 148 17.33 15.14 0.59
C ARG A 148 18.29 14.48 1.58
N VAL A 149 19.53 14.20 1.18
CA VAL A 149 20.55 13.60 2.05
C VAL A 149 21.09 14.59 3.06
N HIS A 150 21.29 15.85 2.66
CA HIS A 150 21.80 16.91 3.54
C HIS A 150 20.74 17.45 4.52
N GLY A 151 19.45 17.13 4.29
CA GLY A 151 18.35 17.61 5.13
C GLY A 151 18.05 19.10 4.96
N ASP A 152 18.66 19.73 3.95
CA ASP A 152 18.41 21.12 3.61
C ASP A 152 16.99 21.25 3.03
N GLY A 153 16.26 22.25 3.53
CA GLY A 153 14.95 22.61 2.97
C GLY A 153 15.04 23.05 1.51
N PRO A 154 13.89 23.33 0.84
CA PRO A 154 13.92 23.93 -0.50
C PRO A 154 14.87 25.13 -0.51
N SER A 155 15.86 25.12 -1.40
CA SER A 155 16.74 26.28 -1.58
C SER A 155 15.87 27.49 -1.89
N GLN A 156 16.17 28.66 -1.34
CA GLN A 156 15.44 29.87 -1.69
C GLN A 156 15.65 30.14 -3.18
N VAL A 157 14.62 29.87 -3.98
CA VAL A 157 14.60 30.12 -5.41
C VAL A 157 13.81 31.41 -5.63
N ASP A 158 14.47 32.46 -6.13
CA ASP A 158 13.93 33.83 -6.25
C ASP A 158 12.62 33.98 -7.06
N ASP A 159 12.13 32.91 -7.70
CA ASP A 159 10.94 32.93 -8.57
C ASP A 159 9.67 32.37 -7.89
N ILE A 160 9.69 32.13 -6.57
CA ILE A 160 8.56 31.61 -5.80
C ILE A 160 8.34 32.55 -4.60
N ASP A 161 7.20 33.25 -4.61
CA ASP A 161 6.70 34.01 -3.44
C ASP A 161 6.22 33.06 -2.32
#